data_AF-A0A219LVU2-F1
#
_entry.id   AF-A0A219LVU2-F1
#
_cell.length_a   1.000
_cell.length_b   1.000
_cell.length_c   1.000
_cell.angle_alpha   90.00
_cell.angle_beta   90.00
_cell.angle_gamma   90.00
#
_symmetry.space_group_name_H-M   'P 1'
#
loop_
_entity.id
_entity.type
_entity.pdbx_description
1 polymer ?
#
loop_
_entity_poly.entity_id
_entity_poly.type
_entity_poly.pdbx_seq_one_letter_code
_entity_poly.pdbx_strand_id
1 'polypeptide(L)'
;MNPWYLTSRVGYKLRKTFFTLYEACFDKSLMSTLYVVHELSPDNKHQPGQRPNFVEGNLFGKVRMAELYKLNNQVDRLNNVLGANMSQVYLTKKQFLSRGHLAPRADFPLRAAQLASFHYVNTAPQWMRGNAGDWAALEEALRRRVQKLSRPVTVYTGTHGVVTLADNTGRMKPIYLDVDANNNELVPVPLYSYKLVHDPKTKRATAFITINSSYYSDSMLKNLTFCDDICDGNSDFNWLKWRANDGTFSFCCSYEQFVEEVGQLPRLHVAGVFY
;
A
#
# COMPACT_ATOMS: atom_id res chain seq x y z
N MET A 1 18.88 4.92 12.99
CA MET A 1 18.00 3.93 12.32
C MET A 1 17.35 3.07 13.38
N ASN A 2 16.04 2.84 13.29
CA ASN A 2 15.33 1.94 14.22
C ASN A 2 15.89 0.50 14.01
N PRO A 3 16.38 -0.18 15.06
CA PRO A 3 17.03 -1.50 14.93
C PRO A 3 16.08 -2.59 14.41
N TRP A 4 14.76 -2.34 14.44
CA TRP A 4 13.73 -3.28 13.96
C TRP A 4 13.50 -3.19 12.45
N TYR A 5 14.01 -2.17 11.77
CA TYR A 5 13.81 -1.97 10.35
C TYR A 5 14.90 -2.66 9.53
N LEU A 6 14.47 -3.39 8.51
CA LEU A 6 15.34 -4.11 7.59
C LEU A 6 15.06 -3.68 6.15
N THR A 7 16.11 -3.20 5.47
CA THR A 7 16.05 -2.99 4.02
C THR A 7 16.30 -4.32 3.30
N SER A 8 15.33 -4.76 2.50
CA SER A 8 15.40 -5.99 1.71
C SER A 8 15.33 -5.66 0.23
N ARG A 9 16.33 -6.10 -0.54
CA ARG A 9 16.34 -5.95 -2.00
C ARG A 9 15.65 -7.16 -2.64
N VAL A 10 14.67 -6.93 -3.49
CA VAL A 10 14.00 -7.99 -4.25
C VAL A 10 14.37 -7.86 -5.73
N GLY A 11 14.73 -8.99 -6.35
CA GLY A 11 15.30 -8.99 -7.68
C GLY A 11 15.95 -10.32 -8.04
N TYR A 12 16.86 -10.29 -9.01
CA TYR A 12 17.47 -11.50 -9.56
C TYR A 12 18.99 -11.44 -9.52
N LYS A 13 19.62 -12.54 -9.10
CA LYS A 13 21.06 -12.72 -9.22
C LYS A 13 21.38 -13.30 -10.58
N LEU A 14 22.08 -12.54 -11.42
CA LEU A 14 22.62 -13.02 -12.69
C LEU A 14 24.15 -13.08 -12.55
N ARG A 15 24.70 -14.28 -12.60
CA ARG A 15 26.13 -14.55 -12.32
C ARG A 15 26.54 -14.00 -10.94
N LYS A 16 27.40 -12.99 -10.91
CA LYS A 16 27.93 -12.37 -9.67
C LYS A 16 27.20 -11.07 -9.29
N THR A 17 26.25 -10.60 -10.11
CA THR A 17 25.56 -9.32 -9.92
C THR A 17 24.11 -9.54 -9.51
N PHE A 18 23.67 -8.84 -8.46
CA PHE A 18 22.26 -8.81 -8.06
C PHE A 18 21.59 -7.59 -8.69
N PHE A 19 20.55 -7.83 -9.48
CA PHE A 19 19.74 -6.81 -10.12
C PHE A 19 18.49 -6.59 -9.28
N THR A 20 18.49 -5.49 -8.51
CA THR A 20 17.36 -5.06 -7.70
C THR A 20 16.25 -4.52 -8.59
N LEU A 21 15.02 -4.92 -8.34
CA LEU A 21 13.81 -4.39 -8.98
C LEU A 21 13.10 -3.39 -8.08
N TYR A 22 13.08 -3.68 -6.78
CA TYR A 22 12.56 -2.80 -5.76
C TYR A 22 13.22 -3.12 -4.41
N GLU A 23 13.21 -2.14 -3.51
CA GLU A 23 13.68 -2.30 -2.14
C GLU A 23 12.53 -2.12 -1.17
N ALA A 24 12.41 -3.01 -0.20
CA ALA A 24 11.40 -2.97 0.84
C ALA A 24 12.03 -2.58 2.18
N CYS A 25 11.45 -1.58 2.85
CA CYS A 25 11.71 -1.31 4.26
C CYS A 25 10.72 -2.11 5.10
N PHE A 26 11.21 -3.14 5.78
CA PHE A 26 10.40 -4.10 6.52
C PHE A 26 10.54 -3.88 8.04
N ASP A 27 9.43 -3.81 8.74
CA ASP A 27 9.36 -3.78 10.20
C ASP A 27 9.22 -5.20 10.75
N LYS A 28 10.29 -5.69 11.39
CA LYS A 28 10.32 -7.03 11.99
C LYS A 28 9.42 -7.17 13.20
N SER A 29 9.13 -6.08 13.92
CA SER A 29 8.29 -6.13 15.12
C SER A 29 6.83 -6.30 14.77
N LEU A 30 6.38 -5.68 13.68
CA LEU A 30 5.00 -5.73 13.20
C LEU A 30 4.79 -6.78 12.09
N MET A 31 5.85 -7.41 11.59
CA MET A 31 5.80 -8.32 10.45
C MET A 31 5.13 -7.66 9.22
N SER A 32 5.48 -6.40 8.95
CA SER A 32 4.87 -5.59 7.90
C SER A 32 5.89 -4.80 7.10
N THR A 33 5.55 -4.47 5.86
CA THR A 33 6.36 -3.60 5.02
C THR A 33 5.90 -2.16 5.17
N LEU A 34 6.79 -1.30 5.65
CA LEU A 34 6.52 0.13 5.84
C LEU A 34 6.39 0.81 4.48
N TYR A 35 7.35 0.57 3.60
CA TYR A 35 7.30 1.01 2.22
C TYR A 35 8.16 0.15 1.30
N VAL A 36 7.84 0.20 0.01
CA VAL A 36 8.66 -0.28 -1.10
C VAL A 36 9.04 0.92 -1.96
N VAL A 37 10.27 0.94 -2.45
CA VAL A 37 10.74 1.88 -3.46
C VAL A 37 11.08 1.15 -4.75
N HIS A 38 10.57 1.64 -5.88
CA HIS A 38 10.92 1.17 -7.22
C HIS A 38 10.99 2.32 -8.21
N GLU A 39 11.69 2.09 -9.32
CA GLU A 39 11.64 2.99 -10.47
C GLU A 39 10.44 2.63 -11.35
N LEU A 40 9.58 3.60 -11.62
CA LEU A 40 8.54 3.48 -12.62
C LEU A 40 9.07 4.04 -13.94
N SER A 41 9.38 3.16 -14.88
CA SER A 41 9.88 3.51 -16.21
C SER A 41 8.74 3.93 -17.16
N PRO A 42 8.98 4.84 -18.13
CA PRO A 42 8.02 5.11 -19.20
C PRO A 42 7.74 3.88 -20.08
N ASP A 43 8.62 2.88 -20.10
CA ASP A 43 8.45 1.65 -20.87
C ASP A 43 7.64 0.56 -20.13
N ASN A 44 6.84 0.94 -19.13
CA ASN A 44 6.07 0.06 -18.23
C ASN A 44 4.92 -0.74 -18.89
N LYS A 45 5.15 -1.31 -20.08
CA LYS A 45 4.18 -2.14 -20.80
C LYS A 45 3.99 -3.48 -20.09
N HIS A 46 2.84 -3.62 -19.43
CA HIS A 46 2.44 -4.88 -18.82
C HIS A 46 2.45 -6.03 -19.83
N GLN A 47 3.27 -7.05 -19.56
CA GLN A 47 3.26 -8.30 -20.32
C GLN A 47 2.12 -9.22 -19.84
N PRO A 48 1.30 -9.77 -20.76
CA PRO A 48 0.29 -10.74 -20.41
C PRO A 48 0.95 -12.04 -19.90
N GLY A 49 0.21 -12.80 -19.10
CA GLY A 49 0.68 -14.09 -18.60
C GLY A 49 -0.01 -14.52 -17.32
N GLN A 50 0.13 -15.79 -16.97
CA GLN A 50 -0.50 -16.39 -15.80
C GLN A 50 -0.07 -15.67 -14.51
N ARG A 51 -1.05 -15.31 -13.68
CA ARG A 51 -0.79 -14.75 -12.36
C ARG A 51 -0.17 -15.84 -11.47
N PRO A 52 1.04 -15.65 -10.92
CA PRO A 52 1.64 -16.63 -10.00
C PRO A 52 0.97 -16.56 -8.61
N ASN A 53 1.22 -17.57 -7.79
CA ASN A 53 0.92 -17.51 -6.36
C ASN A 53 1.91 -16.60 -5.64
N PHE A 54 1.47 -16.00 -4.53
CA PHE A 54 2.38 -15.27 -3.66
C PHE A 54 3.33 -16.23 -2.95
N VAL A 55 4.59 -15.81 -2.81
CA VAL A 55 5.63 -16.57 -2.13
C VAL A 55 5.99 -15.92 -0.81
N GLU A 56 6.06 -16.74 0.22
CA GLU A 56 6.58 -16.36 1.53
C GLU A 56 8.10 -16.41 1.47
N GLY A 57 8.74 -15.29 1.83
CA GLY A 57 10.18 -15.27 2.11
C GLY A 57 10.47 -15.72 3.54
N ASN A 58 11.69 -15.50 4.01
CA ASN A 58 12.09 -15.76 5.39
C ASN A 58 11.78 -14.60 6.36
N LEU A 59 11.24 -13.48 5.86
CA LEU A 59 11.06 -12.25 6.65
C LEU A 59 9.94 -12.34 7.69
N PHE A 60 8.92 -13.16 7.44
CA PHE A 60 7.73 -13.25 8.29
C PHE A 60 7.86 -14.27 9.43
N GLY A 61 9.04 -14.89 9.60
CA GLY A 61 9.29 -15.83 10.69
C GLY A 61 8.28 -16.99 10.72
N LYS A 62 7.47 -17.05 11.79
CA LYS A 62 6.42 -18.08 11.97
C LYS A 62 5.06 -17.67 11.39
N VAL A 63 4.89 -16.42 10.99
CA VAL A 63 3.62 -15.90 10.44
C VAL A 63 3.42 -16.49 9.04
N ARG A 64 2.30 -17.20 8.88
CA ARG A 64 1.88 -17.78 7.60
C ARG A 64 0.99 -16.79 6.87
N MET A 65 1.60 -15.85 6.15
CA MET A 65 0.90 -14.76 5.47
C MET A 65 -0.26 -15.25 4.58
N ALA A 66 -0.08 -16.37 3.87
CA ALA A 66 -1.12 -16.94 3.01
C ALA A 66 -2.38 -17.35 3.78
N GLU A 67 -2.24 -17.78 5.03
CA GLU A 67 -3.35 -18.15 5.90
C GLU A 67 -4.12 -16.91 6.37
N LEU A 68 -3.44 -15.81 6.68
CA LEU A 68 -4.09 -14.57 7.14
C LEU A 68 -5.09 -14.01 6.13
N TYR A 69 -4.81 -14.20 4.84
CA TYR A 69 -5.67 -13.72 3.76
C TYR A 69 -6.81 -14.67 3.36
N LYS A 70 -6.98 -15.81 4.05
CA LYS A 70 -8.15 -16.67 3.84
C LYS A 70 -9.36 -16.08 4.55
N LEU A 71 -10.51 -16.05 3.86
CA LEU A 71 -11.73 -15.42 4.38
C LEU A 71 -12.18 -16.01 5.72
N ASN A 72 -12.11 -17.34 5.90
CA ASN A 72 -12.48 -17.98 7.16
C ASN A 72 -11.58 -17.54 8.32
N ASN A 73 -10.27 -17.44 8.08
CA ASN A 73 -9.33 -16.97 9.10
C ASN A 73 -9.55 -15.48 9.43
N GLN A 74 -9.94 -14.66 8.45
CA GLN A 74 -10.37 -13.28 8.71
C GLN A 74 -11.66 -13.23 9.52
N VAL A 75 -12.64 -14.10 9.24
CA VAL A 75 -13.87 -14.21 10.03
C VAL A 75 -13.55 -14.49 11.50
N ASP A 76 -12.72 -15.50 11.76
CA ASP A 76 -12.32 -15.85 13.12
C ASP A 76 -11.57 -14.68 13.79
N ARG A 77 -10.63 -14.07 13.06
CA ARG A 77 -9.85 -12.94 13.58
C ARG A 77 -10.71 -11.74 13.94
N LEU A 78 -11.61 -11.31 13.05
CA LEU A 78 -12.48 -10.16 13.31
C LEU A 78 -13.46 -10.43 14.45
N ASN A 79 -14.00 -11.65 14.57
CA ASN A 79 -14.86 -11.99 15.71
C ASN A 79 -14.11 -12.00 17.05
N ASN A 80 -12.84 -12.44 17.05
CA ASN A 80 -12.00 -12.40 18.24
C ASN A 80 -11.68 -10.97 18.68
N VAL A 81 -11.45 -10.05 17.73
CA VAL A 81 -11.08 -8.65 18.03
C VAL A 81 -12.30 -7.79 18.36
N LEU A 82 -13.40 -7.96 17.62
CA LEU A 82 -14.58 -7.08 17.66
C LEU A 82 -15.77 -7.69 18.42
N GLY A 83 -15.70 -8.96 18.79
CA GLY A 83 -16.79 -9.69 19.41
C GLY A 83 -17.59 -10.54 18.43
N ALA A 84 -18.40 -11.45 18.98
CA ALA A 84 -19.13 -12.45 18.22
C ALA A 84 -19.99 -11.85 17.10
N ASN A 85 -19.97 -12.48 15.92
CA ASN A 85 -20.69 -12.11 14.70
C ASN A 85 -20.31 -10.77 14.05
N MET A 86 -19.38 -9.99 14.62
CA MET A 86 -18.96 -8.72 14.01
C MET A 86 -18.28 -8.90 12.65
N SER A 87 -17.71 -10.06 12.36
CA SER A 87 -17.18 -10.37 11.04
C SER A 87 -18.23 -10.21 9.93
N GLN A 88 -19.52 -10.44 10.20
CA GLN A 88 -20.59 -10.36 9.20
C GLN A 88 -20.94 -8.91 8.81
N VAL A 89 -20.59 -7.94 9.66
CA VAL A 89 -20.75 -6.50 9.39
C VAL A 89 -19.72 -6.03 8.38
N TYR A 90 -18.49 -6.52 8.49
CA TYR A 90 -17.36 -6.04 7.70
C TYR A 90 -17.03 -6.96 6.51
N LEU A 91 -17.12 -8.27 6.66
CA LEU A 91 -16.72 -9.22 5.62
C LEU A 91 -17.89 -9.68 4.76
N THR A 92 -17.65 -9.72 3.45
CA THR A 92 -18.53 -10.36 2.46
C THR A 92 -17.69 -11.05 1.39
N LYS A 93 -18.32 -11.77 0.46
CA LYS A 93 -17.63 -12.32 -0.72
C LYS A 93 -16.97 -11.26 -1.60
N LYS A 94 -17.38 -9.99 -1.50
CA LYS A 94 -16.85 -8.86 -2.29
C LYS A 94 -15.98 -7.91 -1.48
N GLN A 95 -15.98 -8.04 -0.15
CA GLN A 95 -15.27 -7.16 0.76
C GLN A 95 -14.56 -7.99 1.82
N PHE A 96 -13.25 -8.04 1.70
CA PHE A 96 -12.34 -8.78 2.57
C PHE A 96 -10.95 -8.17 2.40
N LEU A 97 -10.03 -8.49 3.31
CA LEU A 97 -8.67 -8.01 3.21
C LEU A 97 -7.91 -8.85 2.19
N SER A 98 -7.31 -8.15 1.24
CA SER A 98 -6.57 -8.71 0.12
C SER A 98 -5.09 -8.32 0.21
N ARG A 99 -4.27 -9.01 -0.59
CA ARG A 99 -2.85 -8.74 -0.74
C ARG A 99 -2.67 -7.55 -1.69
N GLY A 100 -2.71 -6.34 -1.15
CA GLY A 100 -2.44 -5.11 -1.88
C GLY A 100 -0.96 -5.04 -2.25
N HIS A 101 -0.62 -4.94 -3.53
CA HIS A 101 0.77 -4.79 -3.95
C HIS A 101 1.28 -3.38 -3.62
N LEU A 102 2.53 -3.27 -3.18
CA LEU A 102 3.20 -1.97 -3.01
C LEU A 102 3.92 -1.55 -4.30
N ALA A 103 4.76 -2.41 -4.87
CA ALA A 103 5.26 -2.34 -6.24
C ALA A 103 4.39 -3.23 -7.16
N PRO A 104 3.48 -2.66 -7.96
CA PRO A 104 2.47 -3.42 -8.69
C PRO A 104 3.08 -4.25 -9.82
N ARG A 105 2.50 -5.43 -10.08
CA ARG A 105 2.87 -6.27 -11.24
C ARG A 105 2.89 -5.48 -12.55
N ALA A 106 1.92 -4.58 -12.74
CA ALA A 106 1.74 -3.83 -13.97
C ALA A 106 2.81 -2.75 -14.21
N ASP A 107 3.61 -2.40 -13.20
CA ASP A 107 4.70 -1.42 -13.33
C ASP A 107 5.94 -2.04 -14.00
N PHE A 108 6.00 -3.38 -14.05
CA PHE A 108 7.16 -4.11 -14.54
C PHE A 108 6.96 -4.63 -15.98
N PRO A 109 7.84 -4.24 -16.93
CA PRO A 109 7.72 -4.64 -18.34
C PRO A 109 8.27 -6.04 -18.64
N LEU A 110 9.07 -6.62 -17.74
CA LEU A 110 9.67 -7.94 -17.93
C LEU A 110 8.92 -8.98 -17.10
N ARG A 111 8.67 -10.15 -17.69
CA ARG A 111 7.97 -11.25 -17.01
C ARG A 111 8.66 -11.70 -15.71
N ALA A 112 9.99 -11.74 -15.70
CA ALA A 112 10.76 -12.02 -14.49
C ALA A 112 10.43 -10.97 -13.41
N ALA A 113 10.48 -9.68 -13.73
CA ALA A 113 10.17 -8.64 -12.77
C ALA A 113 8.71 -8.68 -12.26
N GLN A 114 7.77 -9.05 -13.13
CA GLN A 114 6.39 -9.32 -12.72
C GLN A 114 6.23 -10.51 -11.76
N LEU A 115 7.07 -11.54 -11.85
CA LEU A 115 7.05 -12.66 -10.90
C LEU A 115 7.59 -12.21 -9.54
N ALA A 116 8.67 -11.42 -9.55
CA ALA A 116 9.26 -10.87 -8.33
C ALA A 116 8.33 -9.91 -7.58
N SER A 117 7.27 -9.36 -8.19
CA SER A 117 6.29 -8.54 -7.46
C SER A 117 5.40 -9.36 -6.50
N PHE A 118 5.38 -10.69 -6.60
CA PHE A 118 4.50 -11.58 -5.81
C PHE A 118 5.14 -12.11 -4.52
N HIS A 119 6.16 -11.43 -3.99
CA HIS A 119 6.64 -11.72 -2.64
C HIS A 119 5.75 -11.02 -1.60
N TYR A 120 5.41 -11.68 -0.49
CA TYR A 120 4.61 -11.04 0.57
C TYR A 120 5.24 -9.78 1.18
N VAL A 121 6.57 -9.64 1.12
CA VAL A 121 7.27 -8.40 1.50
C VAL A 121 6.84 -7.20 0.64
N ASN A 122 6.25 -7.44 -0.52
CA ASN A 122 5.72 -6.41 -1.41
C ASN A 122 4.20 -6.22 -1.25
N THR A 123 3.67 -6.56 -0.08
CA THR A 123 2.23 -6.49 0.17
C THR A 123 1.87 -5.84 1.48
N ALA A 124 0.68 -5.26 1.52
CA ALA A 124 0.00 -4.84 2.73
C ALA A 124 -1.48 -5.26 2.67
N PRO A 125 -2.15 -5.46 3.83
CA PRO A 125 -3.59 -5.69 3.85
C PRO A 125 -4.36 -4.49 3.27
N GLN A 126 -5.16 -4.73 2.22
CA GLN A 126 -6.04 -3.71 1.65
C GLN A 126 -7.44 -4.26 1.46
N TRP A 127 -8.45 -3.47 1.79
CA TRP A 127 -9.84 -3.85 1.52
C TRP A 127 -10.05 -4.02 0.02
N MET A 128 -10.62 -5.17 -0.37
CA MET A 128 -10.68 -5.60 -1.77
C MET A 128 -11.31 -4.55 -2.70
N ARG A 129 -12.36 -3.85 -2.24
CA ARG A 129 -13.04 -2.85 -3.08
C ARG A 129 -12.14 -1.64 -3.37
N GLY A 130 -11.39 -1.13 -2.39
CA GLY A 130 -10.42 -0.05 -2.60
C GLY A 130 -9.19 -0.49 -3.40
N ASN A 131 -8.67 -1.69 -3.12
CA ASN A 131 -7.54 -2.26 -3.86
C ASN A 131 -7.86 -2.40 -5.37
N ALA A 132 -9.05 -2.93 -5.70
CA ALA A 132 -9.51 -3.06 -7.09
C ALA A 132 -10.16 -1.77 -7.65
N GLY A 133 -10.38 -0.76 -6.80
CA GLY A 133 -11.03 0.50 -7.09
C GLY A 133 -10.02 1.62 -7.36
N ASP A 134 -10.02 2.62 -6.50
CA ASP A 134 -9.20 3.82 -6.49
C ASP A 134 -7.72 3.50 -6.58
N TRP A 135 -7.26 2.52 -5.79
CA TRP A 135 -5.85 2.19 -5.76
C TRP A 135 -5.34 1.68 -7.11
N ALA A 136 -6.09 0.77 -7.73
CA ALA A 136 -5.80 0.30 -9.08
C ALA A 136 -5.91 1.42 -10.14
N ALA A 137 -6.88 2.34 -9.97
CA ALA A 137 -7.07 3.48 -10.86
C ALA A 137 -5.90 4.47 -10.80
N LEU A 138 -5.41 4.77 -9.59
CA LEU A 138 -4.21 5.58 -9.36
C LEU A 138 -2.99 4.96 -10.02
N GLU A 139 -2.77 3.66 -9.80
CA GLU A 139 -1.64 2.94 -10.40
C GLU A 139 -1.67 3.00 -11.93
N GLU A 140 -2.84 2.84 -12.52
CA GLU A 140 -3.03 2.93 -13.97
C GLU A 140 -2.82 4.36 -14.50
N ALA A 141 -3.38 5.36 -13.81
CA ALA A 141 -3.23 6.76 -14.15
C ALA A 141 -1.77 7.21 -14.07
N LEU A 142 -1.05 6.80 -13.02
CA LEU A 142 0.36 7.11 -12.82
C LEU A 142 1.24 6.48 -13.90
N ARG A 143 1.01 5.21 -14.26
CA ARG A 143 1.71 4.57 -15.40
C ARG A 143 1.57 5.39 -16.69
N ARG A 144 0.35 5.81 -17.02
CA ARG A 144 0.09 6.67 -18.21
C ARG A 144 0.75 8.04 -18.09
N ARG A 145 0.74 8.63 -16.89
CA ARG A 145 1.39 9.93 -16.64
C ARG A 145 2.89 9.84 -16.91
N VAL A 146 3.54 8.81 -16.39
CA VAL A 146 4.99 8.57 -16.57
C VAL A 146 5.33 8.24 -18.03
N GLN A 147 4.50 7.46 -18.73
CA GLN A 147 4.63 7.26 -20.18
C GLN A 147 4.64 8.60 -20.93
N LYS A 148 3.66 9.47 -20.66
CA LYS A 148 3.58 10.81 -21.29
C LYS A 148 4.76 11.70 -20.92
N LEU A 149 5.25 11.60 -19.67
CA LEU A 149 6.43 12.32 -19.20
C LEU A 149 7.71 11.86 -19.90
N SER A 150 7.73 10.63 -20.45
CA SER A 150 8.85 10.04 -21.20
C SER A 150 10.19 10.05 -20.44
N ARG A 151 10.13 9.95 -19.11
CA ARG A 151 11.27 9.72 -18.23
C ARG A 151 10.82 8.99 -16.97
N PRO A 152 11.70 8.22 -16.33
CA PRO A 152 11.35 7.49 -15.11
C PRO A 152 11.11 8.42 -13.92
N VAL A 153 10.33 7.91 -12.96
CA VAL A 153 10.16 8.50 -11.63
C VAL A 153 10.45 7.45 -10.57
N THR A 154 10.86 7.90 -9.39
CA THR A 154 10.98 7.03 -8.21
C THR A 154 9.64 7.02 -7.48
N VAL A 155 9.11 5.83 -7.20
CA VAL A 155 7.84 5.68 -6.48
C VAL A 155 8.10 4.98 -5.15
N TYR A 156 7.72 5.64 -4.07
CA TYR A 156 7.66 5.04 -2.74
C TYR A 156 6.20 4.69 -2.44
N THR A 157 5.89 3.41 -2.39
CA THR A 157 4.56 2.94 -2.00
C THR A 157 4.63 2.36 -0.60
N GLY A 158 3.80 2.83 0.33
CA GLY A 158 3.84 2.36 1.70
C GLY A 158 2.53 2.47 2.44
N THR A 159 2.62 2.25 3.74
CA THR A 159 1.47 2.26 4.64
C THR A 159 1.76 3.09 5.88
N HIS A 160 0.70 3.66 6.46
CA HIS A 160 0.79 4.44 7.69
C HIS A 160 -0.46 4.26 8.56
N GLY A 161 -0.27 4.27 9.88
CA GLY A 161 -1.35 4.07 10.86
C GLY A 161 -1.99 2.67 10.81
N VAL A 162 -2.99 2.46 11.66
CA VAL A 162 -3.75 1.20 11.74
C VAL A 162 -5.23 1.51 11.68
N VAL A 163 -5.97 0.81 10.82
CA VAL A 163 -7.41 0.98 10.73
C VAL A 163 -8.05 0.54 12.03
N THR A 164 -9.05 1.28 12.48
CA THR A 164 -9.91 0.88 13.58
C THR A 164 -11.31 0.56 13.08
N LEU A 165 -11.98 -0.43 13.68
CA LEU A 165 -13.39 -0.75 13.41
C LEU A 165 -14.16 -0.82 14.73
N ALA A 166 -15.46 -0.52 14.70
CA ALA A 166 -16.31 -0.60 15.87
C ALA A 166 -16.54 -2.07 16.27
N ASP A 167 -16.35 -2.38 17.55
CA ASP A 167 -16.75 -3.63 18.17
C ASP A 167 -18.27 -3.71 18.40
N ASN A 168 -18.75 -4.83 18.94
CA ASN A 168 -20.18 -5.04 19.23
C ASN A 168 -20.76 -4.08 20.31
N THR A 169 -19.91 -3.27 20.96
CA THR A 169 -20.31 -2.21 21.89
C THR A 169 -20.13 -0.80 21.30
N GLY A 170 -19.73 -0.71 20.03
CA GLY A 170 -19.45 0.56 19.36
C GLY A 170 -18.07 1.16 19.66
N ARG A 171 -17.19 0.45 20.39
CA ARG A 171 -15.83 0.93 20.67
C ARG A 171 -14.91 0.62 19.50
N MET A 172 -14.15 1.62 19.06
CA MET A 172 -13.18 1.45 17.97
C MET A 172 -11.99 0.62 18.44
N LYS A 173 -11.67 -0.46 17.71
CA LYS A 173 -10.55 -1.37 17.97
C LYS A 173 -9.60 -1.39 16.78
N PRO A 174 -8.28 -1.33 16.99
CA PRO A 174 -7.31 -1.46 15.90
C PRO A 174 -7.35 -2.88 15.33
N ILE A 175 -7.13 -3.00 14.03
CA ILE A 175 -7.18 -4.28 13.32
C ILE A 175 -5.78 -4.73 12.94
N TYR A 176 -5.42 -5.89 13.49
CA TYR A 176 -4.23 -6.65 13.16
C TYR A 176 -4.65 -8.04 12.69
N LEU A 177 -3.94 -8.63 11.73
CA LEU A 177 -4.33 -9.94 11.18
C LEU A 177 -3.76 -11.12 11.96
N ASP A 178 -2.76 -10.90 12.81
CA ASP A 178 -2.16 -11.97 13.60
C ASP A 178 -1.75 -11.50 15.00
N VAL A 179 -1.50 -12.45 15.89
CA VAL A 179 -0.84 -12.19 17.18
C VAL A 179 0.25 -13.24 17.41
N ASP A 180 1.32 -12.85 18.09
CA ASP A 180 2.33 -13.83 18.51
C ASP A 180 1.90 -14.61 19.78
N ALA A 181 2.75 -15.53 20.23
CA ALA A 181 2.49 -16.35 21.41
C ALA A 181 2.38 -15.55 22.74
N ASN A 182 2.82 -14.29 22.75
CA ASN A 182 2.74 -13.38 23.88
C ASN A 182 1.59 -12.37 23.72
N ASN A 183 0.69 -12.58 22.75
CA ASN A 183 -0.40 -11.68 22.38
C ASN A 183 0.06 -10.31 21.84
N ASN A 184 1.30 -10.19 21.34
CA ASN A 184 1.70 -8.98 20.62
C ASN A 184 1.01 -8.96 19.26
N GLU A 185 0.50 -7.80 18.88
CA GLU A 185 -0.21 -7.60 17.61
C GLU A 185 0.75 -7.58 16.42
N LEU A 186 0.43 -8.37 15.39
CA LEU A 186 1.23 -8.52 14.18
C LEU A 186 0.38 -8.28 12.92
N VAL A 187 1.04 -7.86 11.84
CA VAL A 187 0.44 -7.61 10.53
C VAL A 187 -0.72 -6.60 10.64
N PRO A 188 -0.43 -5.32 10.94
CA PRO A 188 -1.45 -4.27 10.99
C PRO A 188 -2.18 -4.16 9.66
N VAL A 189 -3.49 -3.93 9.75
CA VAL A 189 -4.28 -3.46 8.61
C VAL A 189 -4.11 -1.94 8.57
N PRO A 190 -3.44 -1.39 7.54
CA PRO A 190 -3.05 0.01 7.54
C PRO A 190 -4.25 0.93 7.43
N LEU A 191 -4.18 2.09 8.08
CA LEU A 191 -5.17 3.16 7.94
C LEU A 191 -5.01 3.87 6.60
N TYR A 192 -3.77 4.21 6.23
CA TYR A 192 -3.43 4.84 4.96
C TYR A 192 -2.59 3.90 4.11
N SER A 193 -2.89 3.84 2.83
CA SER A 193 -1.94 3.45 1.78
C SER A 193 -1.50 4.72 1.05
N TYR A 194 -0.22 4.87 0.74
CA TYR A 194 0.28 6.03 0.03
C TYR A 194 1.22 5.67 -1.12
N LYS A 195 1.29 6.54 -2.14
CA LYS A 195 2.34 6.58 -3.16
C LYS A 195 2.95 7.96 -3.17
N LEU A 196 4.20 8.09 -2.74
CA LEU A 196 5.00 9.29 -2.97
C LEU A 196 5.74 9.11 -4.29
N VAL A 197 5.39 9.95 -5.26
CA VAL A 197 6.02 9.97 -6.59
C VAL A 197 7.05 11.09 -6.60
N HIS A 198 8.31 10.78 -6.90
CA HIS A 198 9.40 11.74 -7.00
C HIS A 198 10.05 11.69 -8.37
N ASP A 199 10.07 12.82 -9.07
CA ASP A 199 10.86 13.01 -10.28
C ASP A 199 12.24 13.55 -9.90
N PRO A 200 13.30 12.73 -9.94
CA PRO A 200 14.63 13.16 -9.52
C PRO A 200 15.24 14.21 -10.45
N LYS A 201 14.80 14.29 -11.71
CA LYS A 201 15.33 15.27 -12.68
C LYS A 201 14.86 16.68 -12.37
N THR A 202 13.58 16.85 -12.02
CA THR A 202 13.00 18.16 -11.71
C THR A 202 12.88 18.42 -10.21
N LYS A 203 13.23 17.44 -9.38
CA LYS A 203 13.06 17.47 -7.92
C LYS A 203 11.62 17.76 -7.53
N ARG A 204 10.66 17.20 -8.25
CA ARG A 204 9.23 17.40 -7.98
C ARG A 204 8.65 16.17 -7.33
N ALA A 205 7.74 16.35 -6.37
CA ALA A 205 7.07 15.24 -5.73
C ALA A 205 5.62 15.55 -5.35
N THR A 206 4.82 14.49 -5.31
CA THR A 206 3.43 14.50 -4.81
C THR A 206 3.15 13.18 -4.14
N ALA A 207 2.49 13.23 -2.99
CA ALA A 207 1.96 12.05 -2.32
C ALA A 207 0.49 11.86 -2.69
N PHE A 208 0.13 10.64 -3.08
CA PHE A 208 -1.25 10.20 -3.31
C PHE A 208 -1.62 9.24 -2.18
N ILE A 209 -2.71 9.52 -1.47
CA ILE A 209 -3.09 8.81 -0.26
C ILE A 209 -4.48 8.23 -0.45
N THR A 210 -4.70 7.02 0.07
CA THR A 210 -6.01 6.39 0.18
C THR A 210 -6.23 5.94 1.63
N ILE A 211 -7.35 6.36 2.22
CA ILE A 211 -7.86 5.83 3.49
C ILE A 211 -8.41 4.44 3.23
N ASN A 212 -7.78 3.43 3.81
CA ASN A 212 -8.07 2.02 3.63
C ASN A 212 -9.23 1.57 4.54
N SER A 213 -10.40 2.18 4.37
CA SER A 213 -11.63 1.80 5.08
C SER A 213 -12.88 2.22 4.32
N SER A 214 -13.83 1.28 4.17
CA SER A 214 -15.16 1.53 3.60
C SER A 214 -16.24 1.81 4.65
N TYR A 215 -15.84 1.88 5.93
CA TYR A 215 -16.77 1.92 7.06
C TYR A 215 -16.73 3.25 7.80
N TYR A 216 -15.95 4.21 7.30
CA TYR A 216 -15.81 5.52 7.90
C TYR A 216 -16.84 6.47 7.34
N SER A 217 -17.44 7.26 8.25
CA SER A 217 -18.35 8.33 7.87
C SER A 217 -17.60 9.48 7.21
N ASP A 218 -18.29 10.32 6.45
CA ASP A 218 -17.71 11.51 5.83
C ASP A 218 -17.00 12.42 6.84
N SER A 219 -17.55 12.53 8.06
CA SER A 219 -16.92 13.30 9.13
C SER A 219 -15.57 12.73 9.56
N MET A 220 -15.46 11.40 9.64
CA MET A 220 -14.21 10.72 9.95
C MET A 220 -13.22 10.87 8.80
N LEU A 221 -13.68 10.68 7.55
CA LEU A 221 -12.84 10.84 6.37
C LEU A 221 -12.25 12.24 6.28
N LYS A 222 -13.06 13.27 6.55
CA LYS A 222 -12.60 14.66 6.62
C LYS A 222 -11.54 14.87 7.70
N ASN A 223 -11.75 14.32 8.90
CA ASN A 223 -10.76 14.43 10.00
C ASN A 223 -9.47 13.65 9.71
N LEU A 224 -9.56 12.56 8.95
CA LEU A 224 -8.42 11.72 8.55
C LEU A 224 -7.67 12.27 7.33
N THR A 225 -8.21 13.28 6.66
CA THR A 225 -7.55 13.98 5.55
C THR A 225 -6.60 15.01 6.17
N PHE A 226 -5.36 14.60 6.40
CA PHE A 226 -4.38 15.33 7.21
C PHE A 226 -3.66 16.48 6.48
N CYS A 227 -3.94 16.69 5.19
CA CYS A 227 -3.33 17.74 4.38
C CYS A 227 -4.40 18.39 3.49
N ASP A 228 -4.04 19.51 2.87
CA ASP A 228 -4.87 20.10 1.84
C ASP A 228 -4.83 19.22 0.59
N ASP A 229 -5.99 18.84 0.06
CA ASP A 229 -6.07 18.02 -1.15
C ASP A 229 -5.68 18.83 -2.39
N ILE A 230 -4.40 18.75 -2.78
CA ILE A 230 -3.87 19.55 -3.89
C ILE A 230 -4.36 19.10 -5.28
N CYS A 231 -5.01 17.94 -5.37
CA CYS A 231 -5.60 17.47 -6.62
C CYS A 231 -7.08 17.80 -6.76
N ASP A 232 -7.77 18.18 -5.68
CA ASP A 232 -9.16 18.65 -5.76
C ASP A 232 -9.24 20.01 -6.49
N GLY A 233 -10.15 20.11 -7.45
CA GLY A 233 -10.34 21.32 -8.27
C GLY A 233 -9.13 21.76 -9.13
N ASN A 234 -8.05 20.98 -9.18
CA ASN A 234 -6.80 21.38 -9.84
C ASN A 234 -6.65 20.73 -11.22
N SER A 235 -6.68 21.57 -12.27
CA SER A 235 -6.59 21.11 -13.66
C SER A 235 -5.27 20.41 -14.01
N ASP A 236 -4.19 20.65 -13.26
CA ASP A 236 -2.92 19.97 -13.49
C ASP A 236 -3.00 18.47 -13.13
N PHE A 237 -3.98 18.07 -12.31
CA PHE A 237 -4.26 16.68 -11.94
C PHE A 237 -5.37 16.01 -12.77
N ASN A 238 -5.84 16.61 -13.88
CA ASN A 238 -6.90 16.07 -14.74
C ASN A 238 -6.63 14.65 -15.32
N TRP A 239 -5.39 14.17 -15.26
CA TRP A 239 -5.00 12.81 -15.65
C TRP A 239 -5.36 11.75 -14.60
N LEU A 240 -5.61 12.18 -13.35
CA LEU A 240 -6.05 11.36 -12.23
C LEU A 240 -7.56 11.45 -12.11
N LYS A 241 -8.21 10.29 -11.94
CA LYS A 241 -9.65 10.20 -11.68
C LYS A 241 -9.88 9.12 -10.63
N TRP A 242 -10.30 9.56 -9.45
CA TRP A 242 -10.78 8.66 -8.40
C TRP A 242 -12.12 8.04 -8.84
N ARG A 243 -12.32 6.77 -8.50
CA ARG A 243 -13.53 6.00 -8.78
C ARG A 243 -14.51 6.20 -7.62
N ALA A 244 -15.67 6.77 -7.93
CA ALA A 244 -16.75 6.87 -6.95
C ALA A 244 -17.22 5.48 -6.46
N ASN A 245 -17.66 5.41 -5.20
CA ASN A 245 -18.39 4.27 -4.60
C ASN A 245 -17.61 2.94 -4.48
N ASP A 246 -16.28 2.99 -4.48
CA ASP A 246 -15.44 1.82 -4.21
C ASP A 246 -15.23 1.57 -2.70
N GLY A 247 -15.70 2.49 -1.85
CA GLY A 247 -15.56 2.38 -0.40
C GLY A 247 -14.17 2.76 0.08
N THR A 248 -13.43 3.58 -0.65
CA THR A 248 -12.25 4.27 -0.13
C THR A 248 -12.36 5.77 -0.41
N PHE A 249 -11.52 6.54 0.28
CA PHE A 249 -11.40 7.98 0.08
C PHE A 249 -9.94 8.30 -0.19
N SER A 250 -9.69 9.01 -1.28
CA SER A 250 -8.34 9.30 -1.75
C SER A 250 -8.14 10.79 -1.94
N PHE A 251 -6.94 11.28 -1.63
CA PHE A 251 -6.56 12.70 -1.71
C PHE A 251 -5.06 12.83 -2.01
N CYS A 252 -4.61 14.03 -2.36
CA CYS A 252 -3.23 14.30 -2.71
C CYS A 252 -2.60 15.32 -1.75
N CYS A 253 -1.42 15.03 -1.22
CA CYS A 253 -0.66 15.97 -0.40
C CYS A 253 0.56 16.51 -1.13
N SER A 254 0.95 17.73 -0.76
CA SER A 254 2.32 18.21 -0.96
C SER A 254 3.32 17.29 -0.26
N TYR A 255 4.58 17.30 -0.72
CA TYR A 255 5.63 16.50 -0.07
C TYR A 255 5.81 16.93 1.39
N GLU A 256 5.77 18.23 1.65
CA GLU A 256 6.01 18.87 2.94
C GLU A 256 4.99 18.41 3.99
N GLN A 257 3.70 18.55 3.70
CA GLN A 257 2.63 18.09 4.61
C GLN A 257 2.64 16.57 4.78
N PHE A 258 2.97 15.82 3.72
CA PHE A 258 3.03 14.37 3.79
C PHE A 258 4.12 13.85 4.75
N VAL A 259 5.32 14.44 4.76
CA VAL A 259 6.42 13.99 5.63
C VAL A 259 6.34 14.51 7.06
N GLU A 260 5.39 15.39 7.36
CA GLU A 260 5.01 15.75 8.73
C GLU A 260 4.23 14.61 9.38
N GLU A 261 3.32 13.96 8.63
CA GLU A 261 2.55 12.79 9.10
C GLU A 261 3.35 11.48 8.96
N VAL A 262 3.99 11.26 7.80
CA VAL A 262 4.67 9.99 7.46
C VAL A 262 6.18 10.12 7.56
N GLY A 263 6.72 9.87 8.75
CA GLY A 263 8.14 10.04 9.07
C GLY A 263 9.07 8.88 8.70
N GLN A 264 8.57 7.73 8.21
CA GLN A 264 9.40 6.53 7.99
C GLN A 264 10.27 6.57 6.72
N LEU A 265 10.01 7.52 5.81
CA LEU A 265 10.70 7.60 4.52
C LEU A 265 12.03 8.38 4.61
N PRO A 266 13.00 8.09 3.72
CA PRO A 266 14.16 8.94 3.54
C PRO A 266 13.73 10.36 3.15
N ARG A 267 14.41 11.37 3.70
CA ARG A 267 14.20 12.76 3.29
C ARG A 267 14.70 12.96 1.85
N LEU A 268 13.85 13.53 1.01
CA LEU A 268 14.11 13.81 -0.39
C LEU A 268 14.32 15.32 -0.57
N HIS A 269 15.15 15.68 -1.55
CA HIS A 269 15.23 17.07 -2.01
C HIS A 269 14.07 17.30 -2.98
N VAL A 270 13.10 18.10 -2.54
CA VAL A 270 11.91 18.49 -3.31
C VAL A 270 11.90 20.00 -3.49
N ALA A 271 11.61 20.44 -4.71
CA ALA A 271 11.59 21.83 -5.17
C ALA A 271 10.22 22.23 -5.74
N GLY A 272 9.22 21.34 -5.69
CA GLY A 272 7.86 21.63 -6.13
C GLY A 272 7.00 20.38 -6.30
N VAL A 273 5.76 20.60 -6.76
CA VAL A 273 4.73 19.56 -6.92
C VAL A 273 4.97 18.73 -8.19
N PHE A 274 4.78 17.41 -8.09
CA PHE A 274 4.67 16.53 -9.25
C PHE A 274 3.23 16.54 -9.77
N TYR A 275 3.04 17.13 -10.94
CA TYR A 275 1.80 17.04 -11.69
C TYR A 275 1.86 15.89 -12.67
#